data_AF-A0AAV8DFV5-F1
#
_entry.id   AF-A0AAV8DFV5-F1
#
_cell.length_a   1.000
_cell.length_b   1.000
_cell.length_c   1.000
_cell.angle_alpha   90.00
_cell.angle_beta   90.00
_cell.angle_gamma   90.00
#
_symmetry.space_group_name_H-M   'P 1'
#
loop_
_entity.id
_entity.type
_entity.pdbx_description
1 polymer ?
#
loop_
_entity_poly.entity_id
_entity_poly.type
_entity_poly.pdbx_seq_one_letter_code
_entity_poly.pdbx_strand_id
1 'polypeptide(L)'
;MDESATAIVNAIALIIVSLLKGISYTVLVLADTIEDFMNLCVDATSISRTIKKYKPHGNLTGTQHKLDDKIGEIVRVVKVTVHHNAGAVCALVVRFQRSDGSQSSHVFGNKCGTAEEITLKSGEHITCIRGRIGLKKGINCVRSIEVQTNHQVFGPYGRDDRKYSRFKFLANSGQIIGFHGYHGEFMHAIGVYAKTQIRNH
;
A
#
# COMPACT_ATOMS: atom_id res chain seq x y z
N MET A 1 -1.95 -3.84 14.45
CA MET A 1 -2.19 -3.86 15.90
C MET A 1 -1.35 -2.75 16.46
N ASP A 2 -1.93 -1.97 17.36
CA ASP A 2 -1.15 -1.10 18.23
C ASP A 2 -0.08 -1.96 18.91
N GLU A 3 1.17 -1.54 18.81
CA GLU A 3 2.34 -2.18 19.41
C GLU A 3 2.10 -2.45 20.91
N SER A 4 1.24 -1.63 21.52
CA SER A 4 0.76 -1.74 22.89
C SER A 4 -0.01 -3.04 23.19
N ALA A 5 -0.78 -3.59 22.25
CA ALA A 5 -1.57 -4.81 22.51
C ALA A 5 -0.69 -6.07 22.55
N THR A 6 0.27 -6.19 21.63
CA THR A 6 1.24 -7.30 21.62
C THR A 6 2.14 -7.24 22.86
N ALA A 7 2.55 -6.04 23.28
CA ALA A 7 3.35 -5.84 24.48
C ALA A 7 2.60 -6.28 25.75
N ILE A 8 1.30 -5.97 25.85
CA ILE A 8 0.45 -6.40 26.98
C ILE A 8 0.31 -7.92 27.03
N VAL A 9 0.07 -8.58 25.89
CA VAL A 9 -0.07 -10.04 25.84
C VAL A 9 1.24 -10.74 26.24
N ASN A 10 2.37 -10.28 25.71
CA ASN A 10 3.69 -10.83 26.06
C ASN A 10 4.03 -10.60 27.54
N ALA A 11 3.66 -9.45 28.11
CA ALA A 11 3.85 -9.17 29.53
C ALA A 11 3.02 -10.10 30.42
N ILE A 12 1.76 -10.37 30.06
CA ILE A 12 0.89 -11.31 30.78
C ILE A 12 1.47 -12.73 30.73
N ALA A 13 1.95 -13.19 29.57
CA ALA A 13 2.56 -14.50 29.43
C ALA A 13 3.80 -14.68 30.34
N LEU A 14 4.70 -13.69 30.37
CA LEU A 14 5.90 -13.71 31.22
C LEU A 14 5.55 -13.72 32.72
N ILE A 15 4.50 -12.99 33.13
CA ILE A 15 4.02 -12.98 34.52
C ILE A 15 3.48 -14.37 34.91
N ILE A 16 2.68 -14.98 34.04
CA ILE A 16 2.14 -16.33 34.27
C ILE A 16 3.29 -17.35 34.41
N VAL A 17 4.25 -17.35 33.48
CA VAL A 17 5.41 -18.26 33.53
C VAL A 17 6.25 -18.07 34.79
N SER A 18 6.43 -16.82 35.25
CA SER A 18 7.19 -16.52 36.47
C SER A 18 6.49 -17.01 37.73
N LEU A 19 5.15 -16.93 37.79
CA LEU A 19 4.33 -17.41 38.91
C LEU A 19 4.25 -18.94 39.00
N LEU A 20 4.57 -19.65 37.91
CA LEU A 20 4.53 -21.11 37.85
C LEU A 20 5.88 -21.77 38.19
N LYS A 21 6.95 -21.00 38.41
CA LYS A 21 8.27 -21.52 38.84
C LYS A 21 8.18 -22.08 40.27
N GLY A 22 8.08 -23.41 40.37
CA GLY A 22 8.08 -24.15 41.65
C GLY A 22 6.89 -25.10 41.85
N ILE A 23 6.04 -25.26 40.84
CA ILE A 23 4.83 -26.10 40.93
C ILE A 23 5.08 -27.45 40.21
N SER A 24 4.50 -28.54 40.74
CA SER A 24 4.63 -29.93 40.27
C SER A 24 4.50 -30.10 38.75
N TYR A 25 5.18 -31.11 38.16
CA TYR A 25 5.23 -31.42 36.72
C TYR A 25 3.86 -31.38 35.98
N THR A 26 2.77 -31.69 36.68
CA THR A 26 1.40 -31.63 36.14
C THR A 26 0.97 -30.20 35.74
N VAL A 27 1.57 -29.18 36.36
CA VAL A 27 1.29 -27.76 36.10
C VAL A 27 2.14 -27.19 34.96
N LEU A 28 3.32 -27.79 34.67
CA LEU A 28 4.10 -27.47 33.47
C LEU A 28 3.36 -27.84 32.18
N VAL A 29 2.69 -29.00 32.15
CA VAL A 29 1.83 -29.41 31.03
C VAL A 29 0.67 -28.42 30.82
N LEU A 30 0.19 -27.80 31.91
CA LEU A 30 -0.82 -26.76 31.84
C LEU A 30 -0.26 -25.44 31.27
N ALA A 31 1.01 -25.14 31.52
CA ALA A 31 1.68 -23.97 30.96
C ALA A 31 1.90 -24.10 29.45
N ASP A 32 2.36 -25.26 28.98
CA ASP A 32 2.56 -25.54 27.55
C ASP A 32 1.21 -25.47 26.79
N THR A 33 0.15 -26.03 27.38
CA THR A 33 -1.21 -25.94 26.80
C THR A 33 -1.78 -24.52 26.81
N ILE A 34 -1.40 -23.67 27.77
CA ILE A 34 -1.73 -22.24 27.75
C ILE A 34 -0.96 -21.52 26.65
N GLU A 35 0.34 -21.78 26.49
CA GLU A 35 1.14 -21.17 25.41
C GLU A 35 0.60 -21.56 24.04
N ASP A 36 0.26 -22.84 23.83
CA ASP A 36 -0.40 -23.33 22.62
C ASP A 36 -1.76 -22.67 22.42
N PHE A 37 -2.57 -22.51 23.47
CA PHE A 37 -3.87 -21.84 23.38
C PHE A 37 -3.72 -20.34 23.06
N MET A 38 -2.71 -19.68 23.63
CA MET A 38 -2.40 -18.27 23.36
C MET A 38 -1.89 -18.09 21.93
N ASN A 39 -1.01 -18.97 21.45
CA ASN A 39 -0.57 -19.01 20.05
C ASN A 39 -1.73 -19.27 19.10
N LEU A 40 -2.62 -20.20 19.44
CA LEU A 40 -3.85 -20.47 18.68
C LEU A 40 -4.79 -19.26 18.67
N CYS A 41 -4.94 -18.53 19.79
CA CYS A 41 -5.72 -17.29 19.83
C CYS A 41 -5.10 -16.18 18.97
N VAL A 42 -3.77 -16.08 18.94
CA VAL A 42 -3.04 -15.17 18.06
C VAL A 42 -3.26 -15.52 16.60
N ASP A 43 -3.23 -16.80 16.24
CA ASP A 43 -3.49 -17.27 14.87
C ASP A 43 -4.96 -17.11 14.45
N ALA A 44 -5.90 -17.41 15.35
CA ALA A 44 -7.34 -17.22 15.12
C ALA A 44 -7.73 -15.74 14.97
N THR A 45 -6.92 -14.81 15.47
CA THR A 45 -7.11 -13.35 15.30
C THR A 45 -6.19 -12.74 14.24
N SER A 46 -5.36 -13.56 13.59
CA SER A 46 -4.37 -13.11 12.61
C SER A 46 -5.04 -12.64 11.31
N ILE A 47 -4.83 -11.37 10.98
CA ILE A 47 -5.17 -10.83 9.66
C ILE A 47 -4.03 -11.23 8.71
N SER A 48 -4.31 -12.17 7.81
CA SER A 48 -3.39 -12.45 6.70
C SER A 48 -3.30 -11.22 5.78
N ARG A 49 -2.08 -10.73 5.58
CA ARG A 49 -1.78 -9.56 4.77
C ARG A 49 -1.05 -10.00 3.51
N THR A 50 -1.79 -10.18 2.42
CA THR A 50 -1.21 -10.50 1.11
C THR A 50 -1.04 -9.24 0.27
N ILE A 51 0.11 -9.09 -0.39
CA ILE A 51 0.35 -8.02 -1.36
C ILE A 51 0.03 -8.55 -2.76
N LYS A 52 -0.92 -7.91 -3.44
CA LYS A 52 -1.29 -8.20 -4.82
C LYS A 52 -0.75 -7.13 -5.76
N LYS A 53 0.02 -7.57 -6.76
CA LYS A 53 0.52 -6.72 -7.85
C LYS A 53 -0.46 -6.74 -9.02
N TYR A 54 -1.06 -5.58 -9.32
CA TYR A 54 -1.95 -5.44 -10.48
C TYR A 54 -1.16 -5.09 -11.73
N LYS A 55 -1.54 -5.69 -12.87
CA LYS A 55 -0.89 -5.41 -14.16
C LYS A 55 -1.00 -3.92 -14.51
N PRO A 56 0.06 -3.34 -15.10
CA PRO A 56 0.01 -1.93 -15.49
C PRO A 56 -0.94 -1.73 -16.67
N HIS A 57 -1.70 -0.64 -16.63
CA HIS A 57 -2.56 -0.21 -17.73
C HIS A 57 -1.84 0.91 -18.50
N GLY A 58 -1.73 0.76 -19.82
CA GLY A 58 -1.10 1.74 -20.71
C GLY A 58 -0.15 1.08 -21.70
N ASN A 59 0.80 1.87 -22.22
CA ASN A 59 1.85 1.38 -23.12
C ASN A 59 3.04 0.82 -22.31
N LEU A 60 3.48 -0.40 -22.60
CA LEU A 60 4.54 -1.10 -21.87
C LEU A 60 5.96 -0.83 -22.42
N THR A 61 6.14 0.30 -23.12
CA THR A 61 7.42 0.75 -23.66
C THR A 61 8.07 1.80 -22.78
N GLY A 62 9.39 1.98 -22.94
CA GLY A 62 10.19 2.91 -22.15
C GLY A 62 10.80 2.25 -20.91
N THR A 63 11.19 3.07 -19.94
CA THR A 63 11.86 2.60 -18.73
C THR A 63 10.83 2.00 -17.77
N GLN A 64 11.03 0.74 -17.40
CA GLN A 64 10.22 0.10 -16.37
C GLN A 64 10.65 0.57 -14.99
N HIS A 65 9.68 0.91 -14.15
CA HIS A 65 9.90 1.17 -12.74
C HIS A 65 9.08 0.19 -11.90
N LYS A 66 9.73 -0.44 -10.92
CA LYS A 66 9.14 -1.46 -10.04
C LYS A 66 9.59 -1.23 -8.59
N LEU A 67 8.76 -1.69 -7.67
CA LEU A 67 9.02 -1.63 -6.22
C LEU A 67 9.09 -3.04 -5.60
N ASP A 68 9.25 -4.07 -6.43
CA ASP A 68 9.09 -5.48 -6.04
C ASP A 68 9.94 -5.86 -4.83
N ASP A 69 11.22 -5.46 -4.81
CA ASP A 69 12.17 -5.88 -3.76
C ASP A 69 11.94 -5.18 -2.41
N LYS A 70 11.22 -4.06 -2.39
CA LYS A 70 11.02 -3.21 -1.19
C LYS A 70 9.57 -3.16 -0.72
N ILE A 71 8.64 -3.77 -1.45
CA ILE A 71 7.21 -3.65 -1.17
C ILE A 71 6.80 -4.29 0.16
N GLY A 72 7.55 -5.32 0.60
CA GLY A 72 7.31 -6.02 1.88
C GLY A 72 7.57 -5.15 3.12
N GLU A 73 8.48 -4.20 3.01
CA GLU A 73 8.84 -3.28 4.09
C GLU A 73 7.85 -2.12 4.24
N ILE A 74 6.97 -1.91 3.25
CA ILE A 74 6.05 -0.76 3.22
C ILE A 74 4.82 -1.05 4.09
N VAL A 75 4.63 -0.19 5.10
CA VAL A 75 3.46 -0.24 5.99
C VAL A 75 2.28 0.49 5.36
N ARG A 76 2.51 1.74 4.92
CA ARG A 76 1.48 2.59 4.30
C ARG A 76 2.11 3.69 3.43
N VAL A 77 1.30 4.21 2.50
CA VAL A 77 1.57 5.49 1.85
C VAL A 77 1.25 6.62 2.83
N VAL A 78 2.10 7.64 2.86
CA VAL A 78 1.95 8.85 3.69
C VAL A 78 1.65 10.06 2.82
N LYS A 79 2.29 10.15 1.66
CA LYS A 79 2.11 11.27 0.73
C LYS A 79 2.24 10.81 -0.71
N VAL A 80 1.42 11.36 -1.58
CA VAL A 80 1.51 11.20 -3.03
C VAL A 80 1.60 12.59 -3.66
N THR A 81 2.64 12.85 -4.44
CA THR A 81 2.74 14.05 -5.26
C THR A 81 2.57 13.67 -6.73
N VAL A 82 1.57 14.24 -7.38
CA VAL A 82 1.26 14.00 -8.79
C VAL A 82 1.86 15.14 -9.62
N HIS A 83 2.83 14.81 -10.48
CA HIS A 83 3.34 15.75 -11.47
C HIS A 83 2.57 15.60 -12.78
N HIS A 84 1.96 16.69 -13.25
CA HIS A 84 1.19 16.68 -14.49
C HIS A 84 1.29 18.02 -15.23
N ASN A 85 0.96 18.00 -16.51
CA ASN A 85 0.71 19.20 -17.31
C ASN A 85 -0.69 19.15 -17.91
N ALA A 86 -1.07 20.18 -18.68
CA ALA A 86 -2.35 20.25 -19.36
C ALA A 86 -2.61 19.08 -20.34
N GLY A 87 -1.58 18.29 -20.67
CA GLY A 87 -1.68 17.16 -21.58
C GLY A 87 -1.75 15.80 -20.88
N ALA A 88 -0.89 15.50 -19.92
CA ALA A 88 -0.76 14.16 -19.34
C ALA A 88 -0.10 14.18 -17.95
N VAL A 89 -0.12 13.03 -17.29
CA VAL A 89 0.65 12.77 -16.06
C VAL A 89 2.10 12.47 -16.43
N CYS A 90 3.05 13.14 -15.78
CA CYS A 90 4.48 12.97 -16.02
C CYS A 90 5.11 12.01 -15.00
N ALA A 91 4.82 12.22 -13.71
CA ALA A 91 5.40 11.43 -12.64
C ALA A 91 4.51 11.34 -11.40
N LEU A 92 4.75 10.30 -10.59
CA LEU A 92 4.27 10.17 -9.22
C LEU A 92 5.46 10.13 -8.28
N VAL A 93 5.47 10.96 -7.25
CA VAL A 93 6.42 10.84 -6.13
C VAL A 93 5.63 10.32 -4.95
N VAL A 94 6.00 9.16 -4.45
CA VAL A 94 5.26 8.49 -3.39
C VAL A 94 6.18 8.37 -2.18
N ARG A 95 5.70 8.84 -1.03
CA ARG A 95 6.37 8.73 0.25
C ARG A 95 5.67 7.69 1.10
N PHE A 96 6.43 6.76 1.63
CA PHE A 96 5.94 5.63 2.40
C PHE A 96 6.54 5.65 3.80
N GLN A 97 5.79 5.09 4.75
CA GLN A 97 6.30 4.67 6.04
C GLN A 97 6.69 3.19 5.95
N ARG A 98 7.89 2.87 6.44
CA ARG A 98 8.43 1.51 6.50
C ARG A 98 8.21 0.85 7.86
N SER A 99 8.43 -0.45 7.94
CA SER A 99 8.30 -1.26 9.15
C SER A 99 9.27 -0.86 10.27
N ASP A 100 10.44 -0.33 9.91
CA ASP A 100 11.43 0.23 10.85
C ASP A 100 11.06 1.65 11.36
N GLY A 101 9.89 2.16 10.98
CA GLY A 101 9.43 3.52 11.30
C GLY A 101 10.02 4.61 10.39
N SER A 102 11.03 4.30 9.57
CA SER A 102 11.63 5.24 8.64
C SER A 102 10.67 5.63 7.52
N GLN A 103 10.95 6.75 6.87
CA GLN A 103 10.24 7.18 5.67
C GLN A 103 11.16 7.20 4.47
N SER A 104 10.67 6.71 3.34
CA SER A 104 11.37 6.77 2.07
C SER A 104 10.46 7.33 0.99
N SER A 105 11.05 7.92 -0.05
CA SER A 105 10.34 8.36 -1.24
C SER A 105 10.79 7.55 -2.45
N HIS A 106 9.89 7.30 -3.39
CA HIS A 106 10.21 6.78 -4.71
C HIS A 106 9.56 7.67 -5.77
N VAL A 107 10.31 7.91 -6.84
CA VAL A 107 9.88 8.70 -7.98
C VAL A 107 9.60 7.75 -9.12
N PHE A 108 8.37 7.75 -9.61
CA PHE A 108 7.94 7.02 -10.78
C PHE A 108 7.67 7.98 -11.93
N GLY A 109 8.53 8.00 -12.94
CA GLY A 109 8.42 8.91 -14.10
C GLY A 109 9.30 10.16 -13.98
N ASN A 110 9.17 11.04 -14.97
CA ASN A 110 9.95 12.27 -15.06
C ASN A 110 9.11 13.46 -14.57
N LYS A 111 9.59 14.17 -13.54
CA LYS A 111 8.87 15.31 -12.96
C LYS A 111 8.73 16.40 -14.01
N CYS A 112 7.50 16.83 -14.28
CA CYS A 112 7.21 17.88 -15.26
C CYS A 112 5.90 18.59 -14.92
N GLY A 113 5.77 19.86 -15.35
CA GLY A 113 4.58 20.68 -15.10
C GLY A 113 4.33 20.97 -13.62
N THR A 114 3.05 21.04 -13.25
CA THR A 114 2.57 21.33 -11.90
C THR A 114 2.67 20.09 -11.02
N ALA A 115 2.93 20.29 -9.72
CA ALA A 115 2.97 19.25 -8.71
C ALA A 115 1.82 19.43 -7.73
N GLU A 116 0.97 18.42 -7.61
CA GLU A 116 -0.18 18.41 -6.70
C GLU A 116 0.08 17.43 -5.57
N GLU A 117 0.01 17.91 -4.33
CA GLU A 117 0.41 17.13 -3.16
C GLU A 117 -0.80 16.62 -2.37
N ILE A 118 -0.83 15.32 -2.13
CA ILE A 118 -1.84 14.62 -1.35
C ILE A 118 -1.17 14.06 -0.10
N THR A 119 -1.41 14.68 1.05
CA THR A 119 -0.91 14.19 2.35
C THR A 119 -2.02 13.42 3.06
N LEU A 120 -1.77 12.14 3.35
CA LEU A 120 -2.74 11.24 3.98
C LEU A 120 -2.68 11.39 5.51
N LYS A 121 -3.83 11.65 6.13
CA LYS A 121 -3.95 11.75 7.60
C LYS A 121 -3.77 10.40 8.30
N SER A 122 -3.70 10.38 9.62
CA SER A 122 -3.73 9.12 10.37
C SER A 122 -5.00 8.32 10.04
N GLY A 123 -4.86 7.00 9.83
CA GLY A 123 -5.94 6.13 9.36
C GLY A 123 -6.36 6.28 7.89
N GLU A 124 -5.97 7.37 7.22
CA GLU A 124 -6.29 7.60 5.82
C GLU A 124 -5.39 6.77 4.89
N HIS A 125 -6.01 6.08 3.95
CA HIS A 125 -5.33 5.21 3.00
C HIS A 125 -6.03 5.23 1.64
N ILE A 126 -5.26 4.93 0.59
CA ILE A 126 -5.74 4.91 -0.79
C ILE A 126 -6.54 3.64 -1.00
N THR A 127 -7.80 3.78 -1.39
CA THR A 127 -8.72 2.66 -1.66
C THR A 127 -8.90 2.42 -3.16
N CYS A 128 -8.76 3.46 -3.97
CA CYS A 128 -8.94 3.38 -5.41
C CYS A 128 -8.02 4.35 -6.15
N ILE A 129 -7.46 3.87 -7.26
CA ILE A 129 -6.78 4.70 -8.26
C ILE A 129 -7.52 4.50 -9.57
N ARG A 130 -7.99 5.59 -10.18
CA ARG A 130 -8.64 5.53 -11.49
C ARG A 130 -8.15 6.66 -12.37
N GLY A 131 -8.42 6.58 -13.65
CA GLY A 131 -7.97 7.60 -14.57
C GLY A 131 -8.22 7.23 -16.00
N ARG A 132 -7.53 7.93 -16.90
CA ARG A 132 -7.65 7.73 -18.35
C ARG A 132 -6.32 7.55 -19.04
N ILE A 133 -6.34 6.75 -20.08
CA ILE A 133 -5.22 6.48 -20.98
C ILE A 133 -5.63 6.85 -22.40
N GLY A 134 -4.73 7.54 -23.10
CA GLY A 134 -4.98 8.00 -24.46
C GLY A 134 -3.72 8.48 -25.15
N LEU A 135 -3.81 8.68 -26.46
CA LEU A 135 -2.68 9.03 -27.31
C LEU A 135 -2.21 10.47 -27.07
N LYS A 136 -0.93 10.67 -26.74
CA LYS A 136 -0.22 11.96 -26.72
C LYS A 136 1.05 11.84 -27.55
N LYS A 137 1.22 12.70 -28.56
CA LYS A 137 2.39 12.69 -29.45
C LYS A 137 2.70 11.27 -30.01
N GLY A 138 1.67 10.54 -30.42
CA GLY A 138 1.82 9.16 -30.94
C GLY A 138 2.06 8.07 -29.89
N ILE A 139 2.16 8.40 -28.60
CA ILE A 139 2.36 7.43 -27.53
C ILE A 139 1.11 7.35 -26.66
N ASN A 140 0.59 6.14 -26.44
CA ASN A 140 -0.51 5.93 -25.50
C ASN A 140 0.02 6.07 -24.07
N CYS A 141 -0.46 7.05 -23.33
CA CYS A 141 0.05 7.39 -22.00
C CYS A 141 -1.07 7.71 -21.02
N VAL A 142 -0.73 7.75 -19.73
CA VAL A 142 -1.64 8.11 -18.65
C VAL A 142 -1.97 9.60 -18.77
N ARG A 143 -3.21 9.89 -19.17
CA ARG A 143 -3.72 11.24 -19.42
C ARG A 143 -4.20 11.90 -18.15
N SER A 144 -4.90 11.16 -17.32
CA SER A 144 -5.39 11.63 -16.03
C SER A 144 -5.29 10.57 -14.95
N ILE A 145 -5.10 11.00 -13.70
CA ILE A 145 -5.20 10.17 -12.50
C ILE A 145 -6.09 10.87 -11.49
N GLU A 146 -6.97 10.10 -10.88
CA GLU A 146 -7.74 10.45 -9.70
C GLU A 146 -7.38 9.47 -8.58
N VAL A 147 -7.11 10.02 -7.40
CA VAL A 147 -6.73 9.26 -6.21
C VAL A 147 -7.88 9.32 -5.22
N GLN A 148 -8.47 8.18 -4.92
CA GLN A 148 -9.53 8.07 -3.93
C GLN A 148 -9.00 7.39 -2.68
N THR A 149 -9.22 8.04 -1.53
CA THR A 149 -8.94 7.52 -0.20
C THR A 149 -10.22 7.00 0.45
N ASN A 150 -10.12 6.45 1.65
CA ASN A 150 -11.27 6.15 2.48
C ASN A 150 -11.98 7.40 3.03
N HIS A 151 -11.45 8.61 2.79
CA HIS A 151 -12.05 9.87 3.25
C HIS A 151 -12.57 10.73 2.11
N GLN A 152 -11.79 10.89 1.04
CA GLN A 152 -12.12 11.82 -0.03
C GLN A 152 -11.49 11.42 -1.37
N VAL A 153 -11.76 12.24 -2.39
CA VAL A 153 -11.29 12.05 -3.75
C VAL A 153 -10.43 13.26 -4.16
N PHE A 154 -9.28 12.99 -4.78
CA PHE A 154 -8.31 13.98 -5.24
C PHE A 154 -8.13 13.90 -6.76
N GLY A 155 -8.14 15.04 -7.43
CA GLY A 155 -8.03 15.15 -8.90
C GLY A 155 -9.39 15.26 -9.59
N PRO A 156 -9.50 14.88 -10.88
CA PRO A 156 -8.45 14.26 -11.69
C PRO A 156 -7.31 15.23 -12.05
N TYR A 157 -6.08 14.75 -11.97
CA TYR A 157 -4.87 15.48 -12.35
C TYR A 157 -4.44 15.10 -13.78
N GLY A 158 -4.10 16.10 -14.60
CA GLY A 158 -3.80 15.93 -16.03
C GLY A 158 -4.99 16.27 -16.93
N ARG A 159 -5.18 15.55 -18.03
CA ARG A 159 -6.26 15.77 -19.00
C ARG A 159 -7.31 14.66 -18.95
N ASP A 160 -8.43 14.93 -18.29
CA ASP A 160 -9.58 14.01 -18.25
C ASP A 160 -10.56 14.27 -19.41
N ASP A 161 -10.31 13.63 -20.55
CA ASP A 161 -11.19 13.72 -21.74
C ASP A 161 -12.00 12.44 -21.91
N ARG A 162 -13.31 12.56 -22.15
CA ARG A 162 -14.23 11.43 -22.23
C ARG A 162 -13.89 10.43 -23.33
N LYS A 163 -13.19 10.87 -24.38
CA LYS A 163 -12.74 10.03 -25.50
C LYS A 163 -11.61 9.05 -25.14
N TYR A 164 -10.92 9.27 -24.02
CA TYR A 164 -9.83 8.41 -23.57
C TYR A 164 -10.36 7.20 -22.79
N SER A 165 -9.68 6.06 -22.92
CA SER A 165 -10.04 4.80 -22.25
C SER A 165 -9.84 4.92 -20.74
N ARG A 166 -10.80 4.42 -19.95
CA ARG A 166 -10.71 4.44 -18.48
C ARG A 166 -9.91 3.24 -17.96
N PHE A 167 -9.21 3.43 -16.85
CA PHE A 167 -8.66 2.35 -16.04
C PHE A 167 -9.04 2.56 -14.57
N LYS A 168 -9.03 1.48 -13.79
CA LYS A 168 -9.36 1.49 -12.36
C LYS A 168 -8.64 0.37 -11.62
N PHE A 169 -8.10 0.68 -10.46
CA PHE A 169 -7.57 -0.25 -9.48
C PHE A 169 -8.33 -0.08 -8.16
N LEU A 170 -8.78 -1.19 -7.59
CA LEU A 170 -9.48 -1.23 -6.31
C LEU A 170 -8.69 -2.07 -5.31
N ALA A 171 -8.46 -1.53 -4.12
CA ALA A 171 -7.98 -2.30 -2.99
C ALA A 171 -9.18 -2.89 -2.22
N ASN A 172 -9.72 -4.00 -2.72
CA ASN A 172 -10.81 -4.72 -2.06
C ASN A 172 -10.41 -5.07 -0.61
N SER A 173 -11.15 -4.52 0.37
CA SER A 173 -10.89 -4.63 1.83
C SER A 173 -9.47 -4.26 2.30
N GLY A 174 -8.74 -3.46 1.52
CA GLY A 174 -7.33 -3.20 1.75
C GLY A 174 -6.91 -1.77 1.42
N GLN A 175 -5.61 -1.60 1.15
CA GLN A 175 -5.04 -0.30 0.75
C GLN A 175 -4.05 -0.44 -0.40
N ILE A 176 -3.97 0.56 -1.26
CA ILE A 176 -2.90 0.70 -2.25
C ILE A 176 -1.65 1.22 -1.54
N ILE A 177 -0.56 0.45 -1.61
CA ILE A 177 0.69 0.70 -0.88
C ILE A 177 1.86 1.11 -1.78
N GLY A 178 1.71 1.01 -3.09
CA GLY A 178 2.77 1.35 -4.03
C GLY A 178 2.31 1.36 -5.47
N PHE A 179 3.20 1.85 -6.35
CA PHE A 179 2.97 2.01 -7.77
C PHE A 179 4.14 1.42 -8.55
N HIS A 180 3.87 0.93 -9.76
CA HIS A 180 4.87 0.49 -10.73
C HIS A 180 4.36 0.79 -12.14
N GLY A 181 5.19 0.59 -13.15
CA GLY A 181 4.77 0.73 -14.54
C GLY A 181 5.91 1.13 -15.46
N TYR A 182 5.56 1.89 -16.50
CA TYR A 182 6.48 2.28 -17.56
C TYR A 182 6.40 3.78 -17.80
N HIS A 183 7.55 4.41 -18.07
CA HIS A 183 7.61 5.84 -18.38
C HIS A 183 8.62 6.16 -19.50
N GLY A 184 8.38 7.29 -20.16
CA GLY A 184 9.30 7.95 -21.09
C GLY A 184 9.26 9.46 -20.84
N GLU A 185 8.91 10.25 -21.86
CA GLU A 185 8.61 11.69 -21.68
C GLU A 185 7.43 11.90 -20.70
N PHE A 186 6.45 10.98 -20.74
CA PHE A 186 5.29 10.94 -19.85
C PHE A 186 5.14 9.56 -19.23
N MET A 187 4.21 9.42 -18.29
CA MET A 187 3.87 8.11 -17.72
C MET A 187 3.14 7.27 -18.78
N HIS A 188 3.79 6.23 -19.31
CA HIS A 188 3.23 5.40 -20.39
C HIS A 188 2.20 4.40 -19.88
N ALA A 189 2.50 3.75 -18.75
CA ALA A 189 1.59 2.81 -18.10
C ALA A 189 1.72 2.86 -16.58
N ILE A 190 0.62 2.59 -15.87
CA ILE A 190 0.56 2.59 -14.41
C ILE A 190 -0.06 1.31 -13.89
N GLY A 191 0.58 0.69 -12.90
CA GLY A 191 0.08 -0.42 -12.10
C GLY A 191 0.25 -0.11 -10.61
N VAL A 192 -0.41 -0.90 -9.77
CA VAL A 192 -0.39 -0.70 -8.31
C VAL A 192 -0.07 -1.99 -7.57
N TYR A 193 0.46 -1.83 -6.37
CA TYR A 193 0.51 -2.86 -5.35
C TYR A 193 -0.58 -2.57 -4.32
N ALA A 194 -1.48 -3.53 -4.08
CA ALA A 194 -2.48 -3.43 -3.03
C ALA A 194 -2.21 -4.46 -1.94
N LYS A 195 -2.34 -4.04 -0.70
CA LYS A 195 -2.28 -4.90 0.48
C LYS A 195 -3.72 -5.24 0.87
N THR A 196 -4.10 -6.50 0.71
CA THR A 196 -5.41 -7.00 1.11
C THR A 196 -5.38 -7.35 2.59
N GLN A 197 -6.46 -7.06 3.32
CA GLN A 197 -6.69 -7.62 4.64
C GLN A 197 -7.74 -8.73 4.49
N ILE A 198 -7.29 -9.98 4.71
CA ILE A 198 -8.18 -11.13 4.81
C ILE A 198 -8.31 -11.42 6.30
N ARG A 199 -9.54 -11.34 6.83
CA ARG A 199 -9.85 -11.88 8.15
C ARG A 199 -9.99 -13.38 7.96
N ASN A 200 -9.10 -14.14 8.59
CA ASN A 200 -9.30 -15.58 8.70
C ASN A 200 -10.46 -15.77 9.69
N HIS A 201 -11.46 -16.57 9.30
CA HIS A 201 -12.60 -16.96 10.13
C HIS A 201 -12.39 -18.38 10.63
#